data_AF-A0A2M8PQU8-F1
#
_entry.id   AF-A0A2M8PQU8-F1
#
_cell.length_a   1.000
_cell.length_b   1.000
_cell.length_c   1.000
_cell.angle_alpha   90.00
_cell.angle_beta   90.00
_cell.angle_gamma   90.00
#
_symmetry.space_group_name_H-M   'P 1'
#
loop_
_entity.id
_entity.type
_entity.pdbx_description
1 polymer ?
#
loop_
_entity_poly.entity_id
_entity_poly.type
_entity_poly.pdbx_seq_one_letter_code
_entity_poly.pdbx_strand_id
1 'polypeptide(L)'
;FEPEARTRIKSISFLIAWGFIFWTFTALRSHYGLQTRLVSYLFPPLIVMAAVAFEQLKVLPPKPLNVAFVIRALVAFVLVLTLINHFVGRRQREGVNFIENTTTQSHFIDQRGLEYLAGILNQREFLEHRLGWYSKAIDAVNALPDGSHILFLWETRSLYCDEPRLYCEEDTILMRWWHDRRDIGDGTAQAILDSWQQRGITHILVWETGRDYEFRNTRLFTEGDKTEWEKIPPLLEIAWQAENIYTLYALPSR
;
A
#
# COMPACT_ATOMS: atom_id res chain seq x y z
N PHE A 1 -13.65 -11.32 -36.75
CA PHE A 1 -12.48 -11.78 -35.98
C PHE A 1 -12.01 -13.11 -36.54
N GLU A 2 -10.71 -13.25 -36.77
CA GLU A 2 -10.11 -14.56 -37.03
C GLU A 2 -10.45 -15.55 -35.89
N PRO A 3 -10.59 -16.85 -36.19
CA PRO A 3 -10.94 -17.87 -35.20
C PRO A 3 -10.00 -17.87 -33.98
N GLU A 4 -8.72 -17.58 -34.18
CA GLU A 4 -7.75 -17.47 -33.09
C GLU A 4 -8.03 -16.31 -32.12
N ALA A 5 -8.44 -15.14 -32.64
CA ALA A 5 -8.77 -13.97 -31.82
C ALA A 5 -10.00 -14.25 -30.93
N ARG A 6 -10.99 -15.00 -31.46
CA ARG A 6 -12.16 -15.40 -30.68
C ARG A 6 -11.80 -16.36 -29.55
N THR A 7 -10.89 -17.30 -29.78
CA THR A 7 -10.39 -18.22 -28.75
C THR A 7 -9.64 -17.45 -27.66
N ARG A 8 -8.73 -16.52 -28.04
CA ARG A 8 -7.99 -15.67 -27.09
C ARG A 8 -8.92 -14.85 -26.19
N ILE A 9 -9.94 -14.20 -26.77
CA ILE A 9 -10.93 -13.42 -26.00
C ILE A 9 -11.69 -14.32 -25.02
N LYS A 10 -12.12 -15.52 -25.44
CA LYS A 10 -12.80 -16.47 -24.55
C LYS A 10 -11.91 -16.88 -23.38
N SER A 11 -10.64 -17.19 -23.62
CA SER A 11 -9.69 -17.54 -22.57
C SER A 11 -9.45 -16.39 -21.59
N ILE A 12 -9.27 -15.16 -22.08
CA ILE A 12 -9.08 -13.99 -21.21
C ILE A 12 -10.34 -13.70 -20.39
N SER A 13 -11.52 -13.73 -21.01
CA SER A 13 -12.80 -13.57 -20.31
C SER A 13 -13.01 -14.64 -19.24
N PHE A 14 -12.64 -15.89 -19.54
CA PHE A 14 -12.70 -16.98 -18.57
C PHE A 14 -11.76 -16.73 -17.38
N LEU A 15 -10.51 -16.31 -17.62
CA LEU A 15 -9.57 -15.97 -16.56
C LEU A 15 -10.06 -14.81 -15.69
N ILE A 16 -10.61 -13.75 -16.29
CA ILE A 16 -11.17 -12.62 -15.55
C ILE A 16 -12.35 -13.06 -14.70
N ALA A 17 -13.30 -13.80 -15.29
CA ALA A 17 -14.50 -14.26 -14.58
C ALA A 17 -14.14 -15.16 -13.40
N TRP A 18 -13.25 -16.14 -13.61
CA TRP A 18 -12.78 -17.01 -12.53
C TRP A 18 -11.98 -16.28 -11.48
N GLY A 19 -11.12 -15.34 -11.88
CA GLY A 19 -10.37 -14.52 -10.97
C GLY A 19 -11.27 -13.64 -10.10
N PHE A 20 -12.33 -13.06 -10.66
CA PHE A 20 -13.34 -12.34 -9.90
C PHE A 20 -14.12 -13.24 -8.95
N ILE A 21 -14.57 -14.42 -9.41
CA ILE A 21 -15.29 -15.39 -8.56
C ILE A 21 -14.40 -15.81 -7.39
N PHE A 22 -13.15 -16.16 -7.67
CA PHE A 22 -12.18 -16.54 -6.66
C PHE A 22 -11.94 -15.39 -5.68
N TRP A 23 -11.71 -14.18 -6.17
CA TRP A 23 -11.53 -13.02 -5.32
C TRP A 23 -12.76 -12.76 -4.44
N THR A 24 -13.97 -12.69 -5.00
CA THR A 24 -15.20 -12.50 -4.24
C THR A 24 -15.38 -13.58 -3.18
N PHE A 25 -15.13 -14.84 -3.53
CA PHE A 25 -15.17 -15.93 -2.57
C PHE A 25 -14.16 -15.74 -1.42
N THR A 26 -12.92 -15.36 -1.73
CA THR A 26 -11.90 -15.07 -0.70
C THR A 26 -12.25 -13.86 0.14
N ALA A 27 -12.76 -12.78 -0.45
CA ALA A 27 -13.17 -11.55 0.23
C ALA A 27 -14.34 -11.78 1.19
N LEU A 28 -15.26 -12.69 0.84
CA LEU A 28 -16.38 -13.06 1.71
C LEU A 28 -15.97 -13.94 2.90
N ARG A 29 -14.84 -14.66 2.79
CA ARG A 29 -14.40 -15.65 3.79
C ARG A 29 -13.23 -15.21 4.64
N SER A 30 -12.45 -14.26 4.15
CA SER A 30 -11.19 -13.87 4.76
C SER A 30 -11.04 -12.36 4.73
N HIS A 31 -10.59 -11.81 5.85
CA HIS A 31 -10.18 -10.42 5.96
C HIS A 31 -9.08 -10.07 4.94
N TYR A 32 -8.21 -11.03 4.59
CA TYR A 32 -7.15 -10.84 3.60
C TYR A 32 -7.70 -10.63 2.18
N GLY A 33 -8.79 -11.32 1.83
CA GLY A 33 -9.41 -11.19 0.51
C GLY A 33 -9.97 -9.80 0.23
N LEU A 34 -10.16 -8.96 1.25
CA LEU A 34 -10.60 -7.57 1.07
C LEU A 34 -9.48 -6.63 0.64
N GLN A 35 -8.21 -7.04 0.75
CA GLN A 35 -7.09 -6.19 0.35
C GLN A 35 -7.08 -5.99 -1.18
N THR A 36 -7.30 -4.75 -1.62
CA THR A 36 -7.38 -4.39 -3.05
C THR A 36 -6.11 -4.72 -3.83
N ARG A 37 -4.93 -4.68 -3.18
CA ARG A 37 -3.65 -5.07 -3.80
C ARG A 37 -3.65 -6.51 -4.31
N LEU A 38 -4.38 -7.41 -3.64
CA LEU A 38 -4.46 -8.81 -4.04
C LEU A 38 -5.28 -9.02 -5.31
N VAL A 39 -6.04 -8.02 -5.78
CA VAL A 39 -6.84 -8.10 -7.03
C VAL A 39 -6.09 -7.50 -8.22
N SER A 40 -4.97 -6.84 -7.98
CA SER A 40 -4.23 -6.09 -9.01
C SER A 40 -3.78 -6.95 -10.19
N TYR A 41 -3.60 -8.27 -10.00
CA TYR A 41 -3.27 -9.21 -11.07
C TYR A 41 -4.38 -9.35 -12.13
N LEU A 42 -5.62 -8.93 -11.83
CA LEU A 42 -6.73 -8.89 -12.80
C LEU A 42 -6.65 -7.67 -13.72
N PHE A 43 -5.88 -6.63 -13.39
CA PHE A 43 -5.84 -5.42 -14.20
C PHE A 43 -5.26 -5.63 -15.60
N PRO A 44 -4.11 -6.32 -15.80
CA PRO A 44 -3.61 -6.55 -17.16
C PRO A 44 -4.62 -7.22 -18.10
N PRO A 45 -5.27 -8.36 -17.77
CA PRO A 45 -6.26 -8.95 -18.65
C PRO A 45 -7.51 -8.07 -18.82
N LEU A 46 -7.94 -7.32 -17.80
CA LEU A 46 -9.03 -6.35 -17.90
C LEU A 46 -8.71 -5.24 -18.90
N ILE A 47 -7.49 -4.71 -18.89
CA ILE A 47 -7.05 -3.67 -19.83
C ILE A 47 -7.10 -4.19 -21.27
N VAL A 48 -6.63 -5.42 -21.51
CA VAL A 48 -6.69 -6.04 -22.84
C VAL A 48 -8.14 -6.19 -23.31
N MET A 49 -9.04 -6.65 -22.44
CA MET A 49 -10.47 -6.75 -22.76
C MET A 49 -11.11 -5.39 -23.02
N ALA A 50 -10.77 -4.38 -22.22
CA ALA A 50 -11.25 -3.02 -22.43
C ALA A 50 -10.80 -2.45 -23.78
N ALA A 51 -9.54 -2.68 -24.16
CA ALA A 51 -8.99 -2.26 -25.45
C ALA A 51 -9.71 -2.94 -26.63
N VAL A 52 -9.92 -4.26 -26.55
CA VAL A 52 -10.68 -5.01 -27.56
C VAL A 52 -12.11 -4.50 -27.67
N ALA A 53 -12.79 -4.30 -26.53
CA ALA A 53 -14.15 -3.76 -26.49
C ALA A 53 -14.21 -2.36 -27.12
N PHE A 54 -13.23 -1.50 -26.82
CA PHE A 54 -13.13 -0.15 -27.36
C PHE A 54 -12.94 -0.13 -28.88
N GLU A 55 -12.11 -1.04 -29.42
CA GLU A 55 -11.96 -1.20 -30.88
C GLU A 55 -13.26 -1.64 -31.56
N GLN A 56 -14.06 -2.49 -30.91
CA GLN A 56 -15.35 -2.93 -31.47
C GLN A 56 -16.42 -1.83 -31.51
N LEU A 57 -16.26 -0.74 -30.77
CA LEU A 57 -17.18 0.40 -30.83
C LEU A 57 -17.25 1.02 -32.23
N LYS A 58 -16.21 0.87 -33.05
CA LYS A 58 -16.16 1.39 -34.43
C LYS A 58 -17.14 0.68 -35.36
N VAL A 59 -17.55 -0.54 -35.04
CA VAL A 59 -18.39 -1.40 -35.89
C VAL A 59 -19.87 -1.32 -35.49
N LEU A 60 -20.20 -0.66 -34.38
CA LEU A 60 -21.58 -0.55 -33.91
C LEU A 60 -22.42 0.36 -34.83
N PRO A 61 -23.67 -0.03 -35.13
CA PRO A 61 -24.55 0.79 -35.93
C PRO A 61 -24.85 2.12 -35.23
N PRO A 62 -24.84 3.25 -35.94
CA PRO A 62 -24.95 4.58 -35.34
C PRO A 62 -26.36 4.97 -34.87
N LYS A 63 -27.36 4.11 -35.07
CA LYS A 63 -28.78 4.42 -34.81
C LYS A 63 -29.41 3.41 -33.85
N PRO A 64 -30.31 3.85 -32.94
CA PRO A 64 -30.77 5.22 -32.74
C PRO A 64 -29.79 6.12 -31.94
N LEU A 65 -28.79 5.53 -31.28
CA LEU A 65 -27.80 6.23 -30.46
C LEU A 65 -26.40 5.86 -30.95
N ASN A 66 -25.54 6.86 -31.21
CA ASN A 66 -24.14 6.61 -31.54
C ASN A 66 -23.36 6.30 -30.25
N VAL A 67 -23.33 5.02 -29.88
CA VAL A 67 -22.65 4.51 -28.68
C VAL A 67 -21.16 4.89 -28.68
N ALA A 68 -20.50 4.89 -29.85
CA ALA A 68 -19.10 5.27 -29.97
C ALA A 68 -18.87 6.75 -29.61
N PHE A 69 -19.78 7.64 -30.02
CA PHE A 69 -19.72 9.05 -29.62
C PHE A 69 -19.88 9.21 -28.11
N VAL A 70 -20.89 8.56 -27.51
CA VAL A 70 -21.16 8.68 -26.06
C VAL A 70 -19.95 8.21 -25.24
N ILE A 71 -19.37 7.06 -25.59
CA ILE A 71 -18.21 6.52 -24.86
C ILE A 71 -16.99 7.43 -25.05
N ARG A 72 -16.71 7.90 -26.27
CA ARG A 72 -15.59 8.84 -26.51
C ARG A 72 -15.78 10.16 -25.76
N ALA A 73 -16.99 10.70 -25.75
CA ALA A 73 -17.32 11.91 -25.02
C ALA A 73 -17.15 11.71 -23.51
N LEU A 74 -17.58 10.55 -22.97
CA LEU A 74 -17.38 10.21 -21.57
C LEU A 74 -15.89 10.08 -21.21
N VAL A 75 -15.10 9.39 -22.04
CA VAL A 75 -13.64 9.28 -21.84
C VAL A 75 -12.99 10.67 -21.89
N ALA A 76 -13.29 11.48 -22.90
CA ALA A 76 -12.77 12.83 -23.01
C ALA A 76 -13.19 13.70 -21.81
N PHE A 77 -14.44 13.60 -21.37
CA PHE A 77 -14.95 14.29 -20.20
C PHE A 77 -14.20 13.89 -18.93
N VAL A 78 -13.99 12.59 -18.69
CA VAL A 78 -13.21 12.10 -17.54
C VAL A 78 -11.77 12.62 -17.61
N LEU A 79 -11.12 12.59 -18.78
CA LEU A 79 -9.77 13.12 -18.95
C LEU A 79 -9.70 14.63 -18.68
N VAL A 80 -10.70 15.39 -19.14
CA VAL A 80 -10.80 16.84 -18.88
C VAL A 80 -11.02 17.10 -17.39
N LEU A 81 -11.95 16.42 -16.73
CA LEU A 81 -12.16 16.56 -15.28
C LEU A 81 -10.91 16.22 -14.49
N THR A 82 -10.19 15.18 -14.92
CA THR A 82 -8.93 14.73 -14.34
C THR A 82 -7.85 15.81 -14.47
N LEU A 83 -7.79 16.48 -15.62
CA LEU A 83 -6.90 17.60 -15.86
C LEU A 83 -7.30 18.83 -15.03
N ILE A 84 -8.59 19.17 -14.96
CA ILE A 84 -9.10 20.28 -14.13
C ILE A 84 -8.76 20.03 -12.66
N ASN A 85 -8.96 18.81 -12.16
CA ASN A 85 -8.63 18.46 -10.78
C ASN A 85 -7.13 18.67 -10.48
N HIS A 86 -6.25 18.34 -11.43
CA HIS A 86 -4.81 18.63 -11.33
C HIS A 86 -4.52 20.12 -11.16
N PHE A 87 -5.10 20.94 -12.03
CA PHE A 87 -4.82 22.38 -12.07
C PHE A 87 -5.46 23.13 -10.89
N VAL A 88 -6.67 22.76 -10.48
CA VAL A 88 -7.36 23.35 -9.32
C VAL A 88 -6.69 22.93 -8.01
N GLY A 89 -6.32 21.65 -7.88
CA GLY A 89 -5.59 21.15 -6.70
C GLY A 89 -4.24 21.84 -6.50
N ARG A 90 -3.56 22.22 -7.58
CA ARG A 90 -2.31 22.97 -7.53
C ARG A 90 -2.48 24.39 -6.96
N ARG A 91 -3.63 25.04 -7.21
CA ARG A 91 -3.90 26.44 -6.81
C ARG A 91 -4.26 26.58 -5.32
N GLN A 92 -4.77 25.53 -4.70
CA GLN A 92 -5.28 25.56 -3.32
C GLN A 92 -4.17 25.41 -2.25
N ARG A 93 -2.92 25.12 -2.64
CA ARG A 93 -1.78 24.99 -1.69
C ARG A 93 -1.06 26.29 -1.35
N GLU A 94 -1.33 27.40 -2.05
CA GLU A 94 -0.70 28.70 -1.75
C GLU A 94 -1.50 29.57 -0.76
N GLY A 95 -2.68 29.12 -0.35
CA GLY A 95 -3.46 29.84 0.65
C GLY A 95 -4.65 29.04 1.15
N VAL A 96 -4.70 28.88 2.47
CA VAL A 96 -5.86 28.47 3.29
C VAL A 96 -6.04 26.97 3.52
N ASN A 97 -5.93 26.60 4.81
CA ASN A 97 -6.45 25.38 5.41
C ASN A 97 -7.96 25.27 5.15
N PHE A 98 -8.43 24.42 4.23
CA PHE A 98 -9.87 24.10 4.20
C PHE A 98 -10.24 22.77 3.53
N ILE A 99 -11.13 22.07 4.27
CA ILE A 99 -11.93 20.87 4.01
C ILE A 99 -11.24 19.51 4.20
N GLU A 100 -11.32 19.06 5.44
CA GLU A 100 -10.92 17.75 5.98
C GLU A 100 -11.85 16.59 5.55
N ASN A 101 -12.99 16.84 4.89
CA ASN A 101 -14.07 15.84 4.75
C ASN A 101 -14.61 15.61 3.33
N THR A 102 -13.85 15.87 2.26
CA THR A 102 -14.27 15.49 0.90
C THR A 102 -13.20 14.65 0.23
N THR A 103 -13.27 13.35 0.52
CA THR A 103 -12.49 12.25 -0.04
C THR A 103 -12.84 12.05 -1.52
N THR A 104 -12.38 12.98 -2.35
CA THR A 104 -12.20 12.76 -3.80
C THR A 104 -10.83 13.30 -4.21
N GLN A 105 -9.84 13.21 -3.32
CA GLN A 105 -8.45 13.40 -3.69
C GLN A 105 -8.02 12.17 -4.50
N SER A 106 -8.03 12.31 -5.82
CA SER A 106 -7.29 11.39 -6.69
C SER A 106 -5.79 11.55 -6.39
N HIS A 107 -5.29 10.79 -5.41
CA HIS A 107 -3.85 10.67 -5.08
C HIS A 107 -2.98 10.24 -6.28
N PHE A 108 -3.59 9.88 -7.42
CA PHE A 108 -2.91 9.54 -8.65
C PHE A 108 -2.25 10.73 -9.36
N ILE A 109 -2.67 11.97 -9.12
CA ILE A 109 -2.24 13.13 -9.93
C ILE A 109 -1.51 14.21 -9.13
N ASP A 110 -1.67 14.21 -7.80
CA ASP A 110 -0.89 15.02 -6.86
C ASP A 110 0.56 14.49 -6.67
N GLN A 111 1.12 13.89 -7.71
CA GLN A 111 2.31 13.05 -7.60
C GLN A 111 3.61 13.80 -7.88
N ARG A 112 3.58 15.10 -8.21
CA ARG A 112 4.71 15.93 -8.68
C ARG A 112 5.66 15.23 -9.68
N GLY A 113 5.17 14.17 -10.34
CA GLY A 113 5.99 13.32 -11.20
C GLY A 113 6.47 14.04 -12.45
N LEU A 114 5.66 14.96 -12.97
CA LEU A 114 6.07 15.83 -14.08
C LEU A 114 7.20 16.77 -13.69
N GLU A 115 7.22 17.28 -12.45
CA GLU A 115 8.30 18.16 -11.97
C GLU A 115 9.60 17.37 -11.79
N TYR A 116 9.52 16.14 -11.28
CA TYR A 116 10.67 15.24 -11.22
C TYR A 116 11.19 14.87 -12.62
N LEU A 117 10.30 14.50 -13.55
CA LEU A 117 10.67 14.17 -14.95
C LEU A 117 11.23 15.38 -15.70
N ALA A 118 10.76 16.60 -15.39
CA ALA A 118 11.28 17.84 -15.95
C ALA A 118 12.59 18.31 -15.28
N GLY A 119 13.11 17.56 -14.28
CA GLY A 119 14.33 17.90 -13.54
C GLY A 119 14.18 19.09 -12.59
N ILE A 120 12.94 19.52 -12.32
CA ILE A 120 12.63 20.62 -11.38
C ILE A 120 12.77 20.14 -9.93
N LEU A 121 12.43 18.88 -9.66
CA LEU A 121 12.62 18.23 -8.35
C LEU A 121 13.75 17.21 -8.42
N ASN A 122 14.56 17.17 -7.37
CA ASN A 122 15.49 16.05 -7.19
C ASN A 122 14.77 14.82 -6.59
N GLN A 123 15.44 13.67 -6.65
CA GLN A 123 14.87 12.40 -6.17
C GLN A 123 14.50 12.45 -4.68
N ARG A 124 15.33 13.07 -3.84
CA ARG A 124 15.06 13.13 -2.39
C ARG A 124 13.80 13.93 -2.09
N GLU A 125 13.68 15.13 -2.65
CA GLU A 125 12.48 15.98 -2.50
C GLU A 125 11.22 15.31 -3.06
N PHE A 126 11.36 14.59 -4.18
CA PHE A 126 10.27 13.81 -4.74
C PHE A 126 9.83 12.69 -3.78
N LEU A 127 10.77 11.91 -3.24
CA LEU A 127 10.47 10.82 -2.32
C LEU A 127 9.91 11.31 -0.99
N GLU A 128 10.47 12.37 -0.40
CA GLU A 128 9.94 13.00 0.81
C GLU A 128 8.48 13.42 0.62
N HIS A 129 8.16 14.02 -0.53
CA HIS A 129 6.79 14.40 -0.85
C HIS A 129 5.86 13.19 -1.08
N ARG A 130 6.38 12.13 -1.70
CA ARG A 130 5.58 10.95 -2.10
C ARG A 130 5.35 9.95 -1.00
N LEU A 131 6.33 9.78 -0.12
CA LEU A 131 6.34 8.80 0.95
C LEU A 131 5.93 9.42 2.29
N GLY A 132 6.01 10.75 2.41
CA GLY A 132 5.68 11.46 3.64
C GLY A 132 6.54 10.96 4.80
N TRP A 133 5.90 10.62 5.92
CA TRP A 133 6.56 10.14 7.13
C TRP A 133 7.38 8.87 6.94
N TYR A 134 7.03 8.03 5.96
CA TYR A 134 7.82 6.85 5.65
C TYR A 134 9.23 7.21 5.14
N SER A 135 9.39 8.31 4.39
CA SER A 135 10.72 8.78 3.97
C SER A 135 11.61 9.03 5.17
N LYS A 136 11.09 9.73 6.19
CA LYS A 136 11.84 10.04 7.42
C LYS A 136 12.14 8.80 8.26
N ALA A 137 11.19 7.85 8.31
CA ALA A 137 11.38 6.58 9.01
C ALA A 137 12.51 5.77 8.38
N ILE A 138 12.55 5.69 7.05
CA ILE A 138 13.64 5.01 6.34
C ILE A 138 14.97 5.77 6.45
N ASP A 139 14.97 7.10 6.44
CA ASP A 139 16.20 7.87 6.72
C ASP A 139 16.75 7.54 8.12
N ALA A 140 15.89 7.38 9.13
CA ALA A 140 16.28 6.97 10.48
C ALA A 140 16.81 5.52 10.53
N VAL A 141 16.16 4.59 9.82
CA VAL A 141 16.66 3.20 9.67
C VAL A 141 18.02 3.19 8.98
N ASN A 142 18.19 3.97 7.92
CA ASN A 142 19.44 4.04 7.16
C ASN A 142 20.57 4.75 7.93
N ALA A 143 20.26 5.50 8.99
CA ALA A 143 21.27 6.05 9.89
C ALA A 143 21.83 5.04 10.91
N LEU A 144 21.25 3.83 10.99
CA LEU A 144 21.71 2.78 11.91
C LEU A 144 23.09 2.21 11.52
N PRO A 145 23.84 1.65 12.49
CA PRO A 145 25.11 1.00 12.23
C PRO A 145 25.02 -0.19 11.27
N ASP A 146 26.12 -0.46 10.57
CA ASP A 146 26.24 -1.59 9.64
C ASP A 146 25.97 -2.93 10.34
N GLY A 147 25.29 -3.83 9.64
CA GLY A 147 24.88 -5.13 10.15
C GLY A 147 23.64 -5.09 11.04
N SER A 148 22.98 -3.93 11.21
CA SER A 148 21.71 -3.87 11.92
C SER A 148 20.63 -4.67 11.17
N HIS A 149 19.90 -5.48 11.94
CA HIS A 149 18.73 -6.24 11.50
C HIS A 149 17.48 -5.58 12.08
N ILE A 150 16.59 -5.11 11.21
CA ILE A 150 15.40 -4.34 11.58
C ILE A 150 14.16 -5.13 11.21
N LEU A 151 13.33 -5.43 12.21
CA LEU A 151 12.00 -6.00 12.01
C LEU A 151 10.99 -4.87 11.86
N PHE A 152 10.23 -4.86 10.78
CA PHE A 152 9.16 -3.89 10.60
C PHE A 152 7.85 -4.52 11.10
N LEU A 153 7.06 -3.74 11.82
CA LEU A 153 5.76 -4.16 12.34
C LEU A 153 4.68 -3.22 11.84
N TRP A 154 3.62 -3.80 11.29
CA TRP A 154 2.56 -3.09 10.57
C TRP A 154 3.09 -2.26 9.38
N GLU A 155 4.30 -2.51 8.88
CA GLU A 155 4.81 -1.84 7.69
C GLU A 155 5.20 -2.87 6.63
N THR A 156 4.49 -2.84 5.50
CA THR A 156 4.71 -3.77 4.37
C THR A 156 5.82 -3.31 3.43
N ARG A 157 6.31 -2.08 3.57
CA ARG A 157 7.29 -1.47 2.68
C ARG A 157 8.67 -1.54 3.32
N SER A 158 9.59 -2.27 2.71
CA SER A 158 11.04 -2.24 2.98
C SER A 158 11.84 -1.49 1.91
N LEU A 159 11.17 -1.01 0.85
CA LEU A 159 11.82 -0.26 -0.23
C LEU A 159 12.56 0.96 0.30
N TYR A 160 13.79 1.19 -0.19
CA TYR A 160 14.73 2.23 0.24
C TYR A 160 15.50 1.94 1.53
N CYS A 161 15.33 0.76 2.15
CA CYS A 161 16.32 0.26 3.10
C CYS A 161 17.68 0.08 2.41
N ASP A 162 18.75 0.49 3.07
CA ASP A 162 20.12 0.46 2.56
C ASP A 162 20.73 -0.95 2.61
N GLU A 163 20.13 -1.87 1.87
CA GLU A 163 20.66 -3.23 1.68
C GLU A 163 21.88 -3.23 0.75
N PRO A 164 22.92 -4.05 1.00
CA PRO A 164 22.99 -5.11 2.02
C PRO A 164 23.64 -4.66 3.35
N ARG A 165 23.88 -3.36 3.55
CA ARG A 165 24.51 -2.85 4.77
C ARG A 165 23.63 -3.08 6.00
N LEU A 166 22.32 -2.96 5.79
CA LEU A 166 21.27 -3.31 6.73
C LEU A 166 20.52 -4.55 6.25
N TYR A 167 19.85 -5.24 7.18
CA TYR A 167 18.88 -6.28 6.86
C TYR A 167 17.50 -5.84 7.35
N CYS A 168 16.60 -5.54 6.42
CA CYS A 168 15.24 -5.09 6.72
C CYS A 168 14.24 -6.22 6.44
N GLU A 169 13.44 -6.58 7.45
CA GLU A 169 12.40 -7.59 7.31
C GLU A 169 11.02 -6.92 7.40
N GLU A 170 10.33 -6.79 6.27
CA GLU A 170 8.99 -6.19 6.23
C GLU A 170 7.88 -7.06 6.85
N ASP A 171 6.82 -6.42 7.35
CA ASP A 171 5.57 -7.11 7.71
C ASP A 171 4.71 -7.28 6.45
N THR A 172 5.04 -8.28 5.62
CA THR A 172 4.49 -8.47 4.26
C THR A 172 2.96 -8.45 4.19
N ILE A 173 2.27 -8.83 5.28
CA ILE A 173 0.80 -8.92 5.34
C ILE A 173 0.18 -8.16 6.52
N LEU A 174 0.93 -7.36 7.26
CA LEU A 174 0.49 -6.59 8.46
C LEU A 174 0.06 -7.48 9.65
N MET A 175 0.55 -8.71 9.70
CA MET A 175 0.10 -9.73 10.67
C MET A 175 1.24 -10.34 11.46
N ARG A 176 2.45 -9.79 11.38
CA ARG A 176 3.60 -10.34 12.07
C ARG A 176 3.34 -10.51 13.56
N TRP A 177 2.81 -9.47 14.21
CA TRP A 177 2.43 -9.52 15.62
C TRP A 177 1.37 -10.60 15.93
N TRP A 178 0.38 -10.75 15.06
CA TRP A 178 -0.69 -11.75 15.24
C TRP A 178 -0.14 -13.18 15.20
N HIS A 179 0.80 -13.44 14.28
CA HIS A 179 1.46 -14.74 14.14
C HIS A 179 2.41 -15.02 15.30
N ASP A 180 3.26 -14.05 15.65
CA ASP A 180 4.24 -14.20 16.74
C ASP A 180 3.53 -14.52 18.07
N ARG A 181 2.36 -13.91 18.32
CA ARG A 181 1.48 -14.21 19.48
C ARG A 181 0.95 -15.64 19.55
N ARG A 182 0.90 -16.37 18.43
CA ARG A 182 0.32 -17.71 18.32
C ARG A 182 1.36 -18.80 18.15
N ASP A 183 2.47 -18.45 17.51
CA ASP A 183 3.48 -19.41 17.06
C ASP A 183 4.73 -19.41 17.95
N ILE A 184 4.96 -18.37 18.76
CA ILE A 184 6.15 -18.25 19.61
C ILE A 184 5.81 -18.51 21.08
N GLY A 185 6.33 -19.60 21.64
CA GLY A 185 6.26 -19.88 23.08
C GLY A 185 4.82 -19.93 23.61
N ASP A 186 4.57 -19.20 24.69
CA ASP A 186 3.23 -18.95 25.25
C ASP A 186 2.58 -17.65 24.70
N GLY A 187 3.21 -17.05 23.68
CA GLY A 187 2.86 -15.79 23.07
C GLY A 187 3.21 -14.56 23.89
N THR A 188 3.78 -14.68 25.10
CA THR A 188 4.00 -13.50 25.95
C THR A 188 4.96 -12.50 25.32
N ALA A 189 4.82 -11.22 25.68
CA ALA A 189 5.71 -10.15 25.23
C ALA A 189 7.20 -10.51 25.40
N GLN A 190 7.55 -11.12 26.55
CA GLN A 190 8.92 -11.55 26.82
C GLN A 190 9.36 -12.69 25.90
N ALA A 191 8.54 -13.74 25.73
CA ALA A 191 8.88 -14.86 24.85
C ALA A 191 9.09 -14.41 23.39
N ILE A 192 8.29 -13.45 22.92
CA ILE A 192 8.41 -12.88 21.58
C ILE A 192 9.68 -12.03 21.46
N LEU A 193 9.96 -11.15 22.42
CA LEU A 193 11.19 -10.36 22.44
C LEU A 193 12.44 -11.26 22.47
N ASP A 194 12.44 -12.30 23.30
CA ASP A 194 13.54 -13.27 23.39
C ASP A 194 13.76 -13.98 22.05
N SER A 195 12.67 -14.37 21.37
CA SER A 195 12.71 -14.99 20.05
C SER A 195 13.26 -14.04 18.98
N TRP A 196 12.83 -12.79 18.98
CA TRP A 196 13.35 -11.78 18.05
C TRP A 196 14.85 -11.54 18.27
N GLN A 197 15.30 -11.42 19.51
CA GLN A 197 16.73 -11.32 19.83
C GLN A 197 17.53 -12.54 19.39
N GLN A 198 17.00 -13.75 19.58
CA GLN A 198 17.66 -15.00 19.14
C GLN A 198 17.83 -15.07 17.61
N ARG A 199 16.92 -14.44 16.86
CA ARG A 199 17.03 -14.29 15.41
C ARG A 199 18.03 -13.21 14.97
N GLY A 200 18.65 -12.51 15.93
CA GLY A 200 19.59 -11.43 15.67
C GLY A 200 18.92 -10.10 15.31
N ILE A 201 17.63 -9.93 15.58
CA ILE A 201 16.95 -8.64 15.38
C ILE A 201 17.52 -7.63 16.38
N THR A 202 17.96 -6.49 15.86
CA THR A 202 18.59 -5.41 16.63
C THR A 202 17.64 -4.23 16.85
N HIS A 203 16.73 -3.99 15.90
CA HIS A 203 15.82 -2.86 15.94
C HIS A 203 14.42 -3.27 15.47
N ILE A 204 13.40 -2.50 15.88
CA ILE A 204 12.01 -2.69 15.47
C ILE A 204 11.47 -1.36 14.98
N LEU A 205 11.05 -1.30 13.72
CA LEU A 205 10.31 -0.17 13.18
C LEU A 205 8.81 -0.44 13.28
N VAL A 206 8.09 0.40 14.01
CA VAL A 206 6.63 0.28 14.20
C VAL A 206 5.92 1.39 13.46
N TRP A 207 4.98 1.03 12.58
CA TRP A 207 4.01 2.00 12.04
C TRP A 207 2.83 2.14 13.01
N GLU A 208 2.93 3.11 13.90
CA GLU A 208 1.99 3.32 15.02
C GLU A 208 0.57 3.60 14.54
N THR A 209 0.41 4.43 13.50
CA THR A 209 -0.92 4.71 12.94
C THR A 209 -1.56 3.45 12.36
N GLY A 210 -0.78 2.58 11.73
CA GLY A 210 -1.26 1.30 11.18
C GLY A 210 -1.67 0.33 12.27
N ARG A 211 -0.82 0.18 13.29
CA ARG A 211 -1.11 -0.62 14.48
C ARG A 211 -2.42 -0.19 15.13
N ASP A 212 -2.57 1.11 15.40
CA ASP A 212 -3.76 1.66 16.06
C ASP A 212 -5.02 1.52 15.20
N TYR A 213 -4.88 1.57 13.87
CA TYR A 213 -5.97 1.28 12.96
C TYR A 213 -6.37 -0.20 13.04
N GLU A 214 -5.42 -1.13 12.96
CA GLU A 214 -5.68 -2.57 13.05
C GLU A 214 -6.32 -2.93 14.40
N PHE A 215 -5.76 -2.50 15.52
CA PHE A 215 -6.29 -2.79 16.85
C PHE A 215 -7.73 -2.29 17.07
N ARG A 216 -8.14 -1.23 16.37
CA ARG A 216 -9.51 -0.70 16.46
C ARG A 216 -10.49 -1.34 15.48
N ASN A 217 -10.03 -1.71 14.29
CA ASN A 217 -10.93 -2.02 13.18
C ASN A 217 -10.96 -3.51 12.80
N THR A 218 -9.93 -4.29 13.12
CA THR A 218 -9.94 -5.73 12.82
C THR A 218 -10.46 -6.55 14.00
N ARG A 219 -11.19 -7.62 13.68
CA ARG A 219 -11.63 -8.62 14.68
C ARG A 219 -10.58 -9.70 14.94
N LEU A 220 -9.43 -9.63 14.25
CA LEU A 220 -8.37 -10.64 14.35
C LEU A 220 -7.56 -10.53 15.65
N PHE A 221 -7.34 -9.31 16.15
CA PHE A 221 -6.63 -9.07 17.40
C PHE A 221 -7.58 -9.17 18.59
N THR A 222 -7.24 -10.02 19.55
CA THR A 222 -7.94 -10.11 20.83
C THR A 222 -7.47 -9.00 21.78
N GLU A 223 -8.22 -8.73 22.84
CA GLU A 223 -7.74 -7.81 23.89
C GLU A 223 -6.41 -8.30 24.51
N GLY A 224 -6.22 -9.62 24.64
CA GLY A 224 -4.96 -10.19 25.07
C GLY A 224 -3.79 -9.87 24.13
N ASP A 225 -4.02 -9.84 22.81
CA ASP A 225 -2.99 -9.44 21.84
C ASP A 225 -2.59 -7.97 21.98
N LYS A 226 -3.54 -7.10 22.36
CA LYS A 226 -3.28 -5.68 22.62
C LYS A 226 -2.55 -5.47 23.94
N THR A 227 -3.00 -6.14 25.00
CA THR A 227 -2.38 -6.06 26.32
C THR A 227 -0.94 -6.58 26.31
N GLU A 228 -0.64 -7.64 25.56
CA GLU A 228 0.74 -8.09 25.42
C GLU A 228 1.59 -7.11 24.61
N TRP A 229 1.03 -6.45 23.59
CA TRP A 229 1.76 -5.42 22.86
C TRP A 229 2.14 -4.25 23.77
N GLU A 230 1.23 -3.78 24.62
CA GLU A 230 1.47 -2.65 25.54
C GLU A 230 2.64 -2.90 26.51
N LYS A 231 3.02 -4.16 26.74
CA LYS A 231 4.18 -4.52 27.57
C LYS A 231 5.51 -4.38 26.83
N ILE A 232 5.53 -4.36 25.50
CA ILE A 232 6.77 -4.34 24.71
C ILE A 232 7.43 -2.96 24.71
N PRO A 233 6.77 -1.83 24.33
CA PRO A 233 7.44 -0.53 24.24
C PRO A 233 8.20 -0.10 25.50
N PRO A 234 7.71 -0.34 26.74
CA PRO A 234 8.47 -0.01 27.94
C PRO A 234 9.78 -0.79 28.14
N LEU A 235 9.96 -1.91 27.44
CA LEU A 235 11.15 -2.77 27.51
C LEU A 235 12.21 -2.42 26.47
N LEU A 236 11.93 -1.44 25.60
CA LEU A 236 12.77 -1.08 24.47
C LEU A 236 13.28 0.36 24.61
N GLU A 237 14.44 0.63 24.03
CA GLU A 237 14.96 1.99 23.91
C GLU A 237 14.42 2.63 22.62
N ILE A 238 13.99 3.89 22.70
CA ILE A 238 13.55 4.64 21.51
C ILE A 238 14.78 5.20 20.81
N ALA A 239 15.14 4.63 19.66
CA ALA A 239 16.23 5.11 18.82
C ALA A 239 15.82 6.33 17.98
N TRP A 240 14.57 6.36 17.51
CA TRP A 240 14.00 7.49 16.80
C TRP A 240 12.47 7.45 16.83
N GLN A 241 11.81 8.61 16.77
CA GLN A 241 10.36 8.70 16.74
C GLN A 241 9.88 9.89 15.91
N ALA A 242 8.81 9.68 15.14
CA ALA A 242 8.07 10.73 14.45
C ALA A 242 6.64 10.80 15.01
N GLU A 243 6.48 11.60 16.07
CA GLU A 243 5.21 11.80 16.77
C GLU A 243 4.52 10.46 17.09
N ASN A 244 3.28 10.26 16.64
CA ASN A 244 2.51 9.02 16.80
C ASN A 244 2.35 8.26 15.47
N ILE A 245 3.31 8.40 14.55
CA ILE A 245 3.22 7.81 13.21
C ILE A 245 4.20 6.66 13.07
N TYR A 246 5.48 6.87 13.40
CA TYR A 246 6.49 5.82 13.42
C TYR A 246 7.33 5.91 14.68
N THR A 247 7.70 4.74 15.21
CA THR A 247 8.70 4.62 16.26
C THR A 247 9.72 3.56 15.86
N LEU A 248 11.00 3.89 15.96
CA LEU A 248 12.11 2.98 15.78
C LEU A 248 12.68 2.67 17.16
N TYR A 249 12.60 1.41 17.54
CA TYR A 249 13.11 0.89 18.81
C TYR A 249 14.43 0.17 18.61
N ALA A 250 15.33 0.25 19.58
CA ALA A 250 16.47 -0.63 19.72
C ALA A 250 16.16 -1.73 20.75
N LEU A 251 16.49 -2.98 20.42
CA LEU A 251 16.44 -4.07 21.40
C LEU A 251 17.65 -3.96 22.33
N PRO A 252 17.49 -4.29 23.63
CA PRO A 252 18.60 -4.34 24.56
C PRO A 252 19.70 -5.27 24.05
N SER A 253 20.94 -4.78 24.01
CA SER A 253 22.11 -5.63 23.79
C SER A 253 22.25 -6.62 24.95
N ARG A 254 22.46 -7.91 24.63
CA ARG A 254 22.82 -8.92 25.64
C ARG A 254 24.19 -8.68 26.24
#